data_AF-A0A1S3XC31-F1
#
_entry.id   AF-A0A1S3XC31-F1
#
_cell.length_a   1.000
_cell.length_b   1.000
_cell.length_c   1.000
_cell.angle_alpha   90.00
_cell.angle_beta   90.00
_cell.angle_gamma   90.00
#
_symmetry.space_group_name_H-M   'P 1'
#
loop_
_entity.id
_entity.type
_entity.pdbx_description
1 polymer ?
#
loop_
_entity_poly.entity_id
_entity_poly.type
_entity_poly.pdbx_seq_one_letter_code
_entity_poly.pdbx_strand_id
1 'polypeptide(L)'
;MESHANTREENAEVDALANLASIADATNAENAILRLEESEGKWPEVLPGVLWGYRTMTKTSTGETPFSLVYGIKALIPVEIGEPSRRYTHTTEATNEETLLVNLDLTEERREVALI
;
A
#
# COMPACT_ATOMS: atom_id res chain seq x y z
N MET A 1 28.07 14.06 -42.31
CA MET A 1 27.00 13.04 -42.25
C MET A 1 26.85 12.69 -40.78
N GLU A 2 25.88 13.37 -40.17
CA GLU A 2 25.70 13.54 -38.73
C GLU A 2 25.01 12.30 -38.13
N SER A 3 25.58 11.68 -37.08
CA SER A 3 24.88 10.62 -36.34
C SER A 3 25.33 10.46 -34.88
N HIS A 4 25.72 11.55 -34.21
CA HIS A 4 26.06 11.54 -32.78
C HIS A 4 25.15 12.42 -31.89
N ALA A 5 24.16 13.12 -32.47
CA ALA A 5 23.29 14.04 -31.74
C ALA A 5 22.02 13.38 -31.16
N ASN A 6 21.57 12.23 -31.72
CA ASN A 6 20.28 11.62 -31.36
C ASN A 6 20.25 10.93 -29.98
N THR A 7 21.40 10.48 -29.48
CA THR A 7 21.50 9.72 -28.22
C THR A 7 21.40 10.59 -26.96
N ARG A 8 21.65 11.90 -27.05
CA ARG A 8 21.60 12.80 -25.88
C ARG A 8 20.19 13.28 -25.56
N GLU A 9 19.34 13.41 -26.58
CA GLU A 9 17.95 13.86 -26.45
C GLU A 9 17.04 12.71 -25.99
N GLU A 10 17.24 11.51 -26.55
CA GLU A 10 16.56 10.28 -26.10
C GLU A 10 16.87 9.95 -24.63
N ASN A 11 18.11 10.14 -24.18
CA ASN A 11 18.46 9.97 -22.76
C ASN A 11 17.84 11.06 -21.85
N ALA A 12 17.68 12.30 -22.34
CA ALA A 12 17.05 13.38 -21.57
C ALA A 12 15.54 13.18 -21.43
N GLU A 13 14.88 12.63 -22.45
CA GLU A 13 13.46 12.24 -22.39
C GLU A 13 13.25 11.08 -21.42
N VAL A 14 14.11 10.05 -21.45
CA VAL A 14 14.07 8.93 -20.50
C VAL A 14 14.27 9.42 -19.06
N ASP A 15 15.20 10.34 -18.81
CA ASP A 15 15.41 10.95 -17.49
C ASP A 15 14.22 11.82 -17.05
N ALA A 16 13.59 12.55 -17.98
CA ALA A 16 12.39 13.34 -17.71
C ALA A 16 11.20 12.44 -17.36
N LEU A 17 11.01 11.34 -18.10
CA LEU A 17 9.97 10.35 -17.84
C LEU A 17 10.19 9.67 -16.49
N ALA A 18 11.43 9.28 -16.16
CA ALA A 18 11.78 8.68 -14.87
C ALA A 18 11.51 9.65 -13.70
N ASN A 19 11.82 10.93 -13.87
CA ASN A 19 11.54 11.96 -12.87
C ASN A 19 10.04 12.20 -12.68
N LEU A 20 9.26 12.32 -13.76
CA LEU A 20 7.80 12.48 -13.70
C LEU A 20 7.13 11.28 -13.00
N ALA A 21 7.62 10.09 -13.30
CA ALA A 21 7.16 8.83 -12.72
C ALA A 21 7.48 8.76 -11.20
N SER A 22 8.71 9.13 -10.80
CA SER A 22 9.10 9.21 -9.38
C SER A 22 8.27 10.24 -8.60
N ILE A 23 7.97 11.39 -9.21
CA ILE A 23 7.10 12.43 -8.64
C ILE A 23 5.66 11.88 -8.45
N ALA A 24 5.13 11.13 -9.41
CA ALA A 24 3.81 10.52 -9.31
C ALA A 24 3.72 9.51 -8.14
N ASP A 25 4.77 8.72 -7.91
CA ASP A 25 4.84 7.77 -6.78
C ASP A 25 4.86 8.48 -5.42
N ALA A 26 5.71 9.50 -5.27
CA ALA A 26 5.83 10.28 -4.05
C ALA A 26 4.51 11.01 -3.75
N THR A 27 3.95 11.69 -4.75
CA THR A 27 2.66 12.39 -4.61
C THR A 27 1.51 11.42 -4.30
N ASN A 28 1.50 10.18 -4.81
CA ASN A 28 0.46 9.21 -4.46
C ASN A 28 0.53 8.78 -2.99
N ALA A 29 1.74 8.57 -2.45
CA ALA A 29 1.93 8.26 -1.03
C ALA A 29 1.57 9.46 -0.13
N GLU A 30 1.96 10.67 -0.54
CA GLU A 30 1.59 11.91 0.16
C GLU A 30 0.08 12.14 0.11
N ASN A 31 -0.56 11.97 -1.04
CA ASN A 31 -2.01 12.08 -1.20
C ASN A 31 -2.77 11.02 -0.36
N ALA A 32 -2.22 9.82 -0.22
CA ALA A 32 -2.78 8.79 0.65
C ALA A 32 -2.79 9.25 2.12
N ILE A 33 -1.69 9.86 2.59
CA ILE A 33 -1.55 10.40 3.94
C ILE A 33 -2.46 11.63 4.14
N LEU A 34 -2.52 12.54 3.17
CA LEU A 34 -3.37 13.72 3.22
C LEU A 34 -4.85 13.37 3.30
N ARG A 35 -5.35 12.46 2.44
CA ARG A 35 -6.75 12.01 2.47
C ARG A 35 -7.15 11.35 3.79
N LEU A 36 -6.15 10.76 4.44
CA LEU A 36 -6.26 10.12 5.72
C LEU A 36 -6.36 11.19 6.82
N GLU A 37 -5.45 12.18 6.83
CA GLU A 37 -5.48 13.35 7.73
C GLU A 37 -6.77 14.19 7.59
N GLU A 38 -7.25 14.40 6.35
CA GLU A 38 -8.49 15.11 6.03
C GLU A 38 -9.76 14.38 6.50
N SER A 39 -9.66 13.10 6.88
CA SER A 39 -10.83 12.32 7.27
C SER A 39 -11.40 12.68 8.65
N GLU A 40 -10.80 13.64 9.38
CA GLU A 40 -11.30 14.19 10.66
C GLU A 40 -11.75 13.12 11.69
N GLY A 41 -11.11 11.94 11.72
CA GLY A 41 -11.51 10.85 12.62
C GLY A 41 -12.34 9.74 11.96
N LYS A 42 -12.76 9.91 10.70
CA LYS A 42 -13.48 8.91 9.87
C LYS A 42 -12.52 7.99 9.10
N TRP A 43 -11.33 7.79 9.65
CA TRP A 43 -10.32 6.88 9.11
C TRP A 43 -10.88 5.49 8.78
N PRO A 44 -11.76 4.86 9.60
CA PRO A 44 -12.32 3.55 9.26
C PRO A 44 -13.06 3.51 7.92
N GLU A 45 -13.66 4.63 7.50
CA GLU A 45 -14.45 4.74 6.27
C GLU A 45 -13.57 5.01 5.04
N VAL A 46 -12.46 5.73 5.20
CA VAL A 46 -11.58 6.20 4.11
C VAL A 46 -10.37 5.30 3.89
N LEU A 47 -9.86 4.68 4.96
CA LEU A 47 -8.66 3.84 4.96
C LEU A 47 -8.72 2.67 3.96
N PRO A 48 -9.84 1.93 3.81
CA PRO A 48 -9.91 0.84 2.84
C PRO A 48 -9.66 1.31 1.40
N GLY A 49 -10.24 2.45 1.00
CA GLY A 49 -10.07 3.02 -0.34
C GLY A 49 -8.67 3.57 -0.58
N VAL A 50 -8.06 4.18 0.44
CA VAL A 50 -6.69 4.71 0.36
C VAL A 50 -5.66 3.56 0.23
N LEU A 51 -5.79 2.52 1.06
CA LEU A 51 -4.93 1.33 0.97
C LEU A 51 -5.07 0.61 -0.37
N TRP A 52 -6.28 0.59 -0.93
CA TRP A 52 -6.53 0.01 -2.24
C TRP A 52 -5.76 0.75 -3.34
N GLY A 53 -5.94 2.08 -3.43
CA GLY A 53 -5.23 2.91 -4.42
C GLY A 53 -3.70 2.74 -4.33
N TYR A 54 -3.18 2.71 -3.11
CA TYR A 54 -1.75 2.46 -2.87
C TYR A 54 -1.29 1.09 -3.37
N ARG A 55 -2.07 0.02 -3.14
CA ARG A 55 -1.68 -1.36 -3.47
C ARG A 55 -1.81 -1.69 -4.96
N THR A 56 -2.72 -1.04 -5.68
CA THR A 56 -3.03 -1.38 -7.08
C THR A 56 -2.39 -0.45 -8.11
N MET A 57 -1.81 0.68 -7.70
CA MET A 57 -1.06 1.52 -8.62
C MET A 57 0.36 0.97 -8.84
N THR A 58 0.83 1.04 -10.08
CA THR A 58 2.18 0.63 -10.45
C THR A 58 3.18 1.62 -9.89
N LYS A 59 4.19 1.13 -9.16
CA LYS A 59 5.30 1.96 -8.71
C LYS A 59 6.32 2.11 -9.81
N THR A 60 6.89 3.28 -9.92
CA THR A 60 7.81 3.65 -11.00
C THR A 60 9.21 3.12 -10.74
N SER A 61 9.56 2.90 -9.47
CA SER A 61 10.79 2.21 -9.09
C SER A 61 10.83 0.72 -9.49
N THR A 62 9.68 0.06 -9.53
CA THR A 62 9.59 -1.39 -9.81
C THR A 62 8.87 -1.72 -11.11
N GLY A 63 8.19 -0.76 -11.74
CA GLY A 63 7.29 -0.98 -12.89
C GLY A 63 6.05 -1.81 -12.57
N GLU A 64 5.95 -2.29 -11.33
CA GLU A 64 4.98 -3.27 -10.84
C GLU A 64 4.18 -2.68 -9.68
N THR A 65 2.96 -3.20 -9.48
CA THR A 65 2.13 -2.80 -8.34
C THR A 65 2.66 -3.44 -7.05
N PRO A 66 2.55 -2.79 -5.87
CA PRO A 66 2.90 -3.43 -4.61
C PRO A 66 2.17 -4.77 -4.40
N PHE A 67 0.93 -4.89 -4.89
CA PHE A 67 0.19 -6.14 -4.89
C PHE A 67 0.85 -7.24 -5.73
N SER A 68 1.27 -6.92 -6.96
CA SER A 68 1.93 -7.90 -7.85
C SER A 68 3.28 -8.36 -7.32
N LEU A 69 3.99 -7.51 -6.58
CA LEU A 69 5.24 -7.89 -5.92
C LEU A 69 5.03 -8.89 -4.77
N VAL A 70 3.91 -8.80 -4.04
CA VAL A 70 3.62 -9.69 -2.90
C VAL A 70 2.99 -11.01 -3.35
N TYR A 71 2.06 -10.95 -4.29
CA TYR A 71 1.24 -12.11 -4.67
C TYR A 71 1.63 -12.72 -6.02
N GLY A 72 2.56 -12.11 -6.77
CA GLY A 72 3.02 -12.60 -8.07
C GLY A 72 2.00 -12.49 -9.21
N ILE A 73 0.87 -11.80 -8.99
CA ILE A 73 -0.18 -11.60 -9.99
C ILE A 73 -0.59 -10.13 -10.06
N LYS A 74 -0.97 -9.66 -11.25
CA LYS A 74 -1.52 -8.31 -11.43
C LYS A 74 -2.78 -8.14 -10.58
N ALA A 75 -2.92 -7.01 -9.89
CA ALA A 75 -4.09 -6.71 -9.07
C ALA A 75 -5.38 -6.76 -9.91
N LEU A 76 -6.18 -7.80 -9.69
CA LEU A 76 -7.57 -7.90 -10.12
C LEU A 76 -8.42 -7.62 -8.89
N ILE A 77 -9.46 -6.78 -9.00
CA ILE A 77 -10.36 -6.42 -7.89
C ILE A 77 -10.82 -7.71 -7.17
N PRO A 78 -10.35 -7.98 -5.93
CA PRO A 78 -10.82 -9.13 -5.18
C PRO A 78 -12.30 -8.90 -4.83
N VAL A 79 -13.10 -9.96 -4.88
CA VAL A 79 -14.54 -9.93 -4.55
C VAL A 79 -14.79 -9.38 -3.13
N GLU A 80 -13.81 -9.49 -2.25
CA GLU A 80 -13.81 -8.99 -0.85
C GLU A 80 -13.89 -7.46 -0.72
N ILE A 81 -13.70 -6.71 -1.80
CA ILE A 81 -13.92 -5.25 -1.81
C ILE A 81 -15.38 -4.92 -2.15
N GLY A 82 -16.09 -5.81 -2.85
CA GLY A 82 -17.53 -5.69 -3.10
C GLY A 82 -18.37 -6.26 -1.95
N GLU A 83 -17.90 -7.32 -1.30
CA GLU A 83 -18.47 -7.87 -0.07
C GLU A 83 -17.50 -7.66 1.10
N PRO A 84 -17.85 -6.81 2.09
CA PRO A 84 -16.98 -6.60 3.23
C PRO A 84 -16.71 -7.93 3.93
N SER A 85 -15.43 -8.29 4.05
CA SER A 85 -15.04 -9.55 4.69
C SER A 85 -15.68 -9.71 6.08
N ARG A 86 -15.87 -10.96 6.53
CA ARG A 86 -16.35 -11.25 7.89
C ARG A 86 -15.53 -10.53 8.97
N ARG A 87 -14.23 -10.37 8.74
CA ARG A 87 -13.35 -9.58 9.62
C ARG A 87 -13.76 -8.13 9.64
N TYR A 88 -13.97 -7.50 8.48
CA TYR A 88 -14.40 -6.11 8.40
C TYR A 88 -15.78 -5.87 9.05
N THR A 89 -16.74 -6.77 8.84
CA THR A 89 -18.11 -6.62 9.36
C THR A 89 -18.23 -6.84 10.86
N HIS A 90 -17.37 -7.69 11.46
CA HIS A 90 -17.47 -8.05 12.88
C HIS A 90 -16.39 -7.40 13.75
N THR A 91 -15.39 -6.72 13.16
CA THR A 91 -14.36 -6.01 13.93
C THR A 91 -14.88 -4.64 14.34
N THR A 92 -15.20 -4.50 15.62
CA THR A 92 -15.39 -3.22 16.33
C THR A 92 -14.12 -2.90 17.14
N GLU A 93 -13.91 -1.63 17.50
CA GLU A 93 -12.79 -1.18 18.34
C GLU A 93 -12.62 -2.06 19.60
N ALA A 94 -13.71 -2.29 20.34
CA ALA A 94 -13.72 -3.15 21.52
C ALA A 94 -13.28 -4.60 21.24
N THR A 95 -13.76 -5.21 20.16
CA THR A 95 -13.36 -6.57 19.78
C THR A 95 -11.91 -6.65 19.31
N ASN A 96 -11.39 -5.56 18.73
CA ASN A 96 -10.00 -5.47 18.30
C ASN A 96 -9.07 -5.32 19.51
N GLU A 97 -9.45 -4.52 20.50
CA GLU A 97 -8.73 -4.40 21.78
C GLU A 97 -8.69 -5.73 22.53
N GLU A 98 -9.84 -6.41 22.65
CA GLU A 98 -9.90 -7.74 23.27
C GLU A 98 -8.99 -8.74 22.55
N THR A 99 -9.02 -8.76 21.22
CA THR A 99 -8.15 -9.62 20.42
C THR A 99 -6.66 -9.27 20.60
N LEU A 100 -6.34 -7.99 20.74
CA LEU A 100 -4.97 -7.53 20.98
C LEU A 100 -4.45 -7.98 22.35
N LEU A 101 -5.30 -7.90 23.38
CA LEU A 101 -4.98 -8.37 24.73
C LEU A 101 -4.74 -9.88 24.76
N VAL A 102 -5.60 -10.66 24.10
CA VAL A 102 -5.43 -12.12 23.98
C VAL A 102 -4.14 -12.47 23.24
N ASN A 103 -3.81 -11.76 22.16
CA ASN A 103 -2.56 -11.99 21.45
C ASN A 103 -1.34 -11.67 22.32
N LEU A 104 -1.40 -10.61 23.12
CA LEU A 104 -0.32 -10.24 24.04
C LEU A 104 -0.10 -11.31 25.11
N ASP A 105 -1.19 -11.78 25.72
CA ASP A 105 -1.17 -12.86 26.71
C ASP A 105 -0.54 -14.15 26.14
N LEU A 106 -1.01 -14.59 24.96
CA LEU A 106 -0.44 -15.75 24.26
C LEU A 106 1.03 -15.56 23.89
N THR A 107 1.48 -14.34 23.59
CA THR A 107 2.90 -14.08 23.35
C THR A 107 3.73 -14.15 24.61
N GLU A 108 3.18 -13.75 25.75
CA GLU A 108 3.86 -13.82 27.04
C GLU A 108 3.96 -15.28 27.52
N GLU A 109 2.88 -16.05 27.43
CA GLU A 109 2.88 -17.49 27.73
C GLU A 109 3.93 -18.23 26.88
N ARG A 110 4.03 -17.91 25.58
CA ARG A 110 5.04 -18.50 24.70
C ARG A 110 6.47 -18.13 25.08
N ARG A 111 6.69 -16.95 25.67
CA ARG A 111 8.01 -16.53 26.16
C ARG A 111 8.36 -17.23 27.47
N GLU A 112 7.41 -17.38 28.39
CA GLU A 112 7.61 -18.14 29.62
C GLU A 112 7.97 -19.60 29.34
N VAL A 113 7.26 -20.25 28.40
CA VAL A 113 7.57 -21.63 28.00
C VAL A 113 8.96 -21.76 27.35
N ALA A 114 9.45 -20.71 26.67
CA ALA A 114 10.77 -20.71 26.05
C ALA A 114 11.92 -20.39 27.03
N LEU A 115 11.61 -19.92 28.24
CA LEU A 115 12.58 -19.64 29.31
C LEU A 115 12.78 -20.83 30.26
N ILE A 116 12.03 -21.92 30.07
CA ILE A 116 12.15 -23.21 30.75
C ILE A 116 12.99 -24.16 29.89
#